data_AF-A0AAW9FD42-F1
#
_entry.id   AF-A0AAW9FD42-F1
#
_cell.length_a   1.000
_cell.length_b   1.000
_cell.length_c   1.000
_cell.angle_alpha   90.00
_cell.angle_beta   90.00
_cell.angle_gamma   90.00
#
_symmetry.space_group_name_H-M   'P 1'
#
loop_
_entity.id
_entity.type
_entity.pdbx_description
1 polymer ?
#
loop_
_entity_poly.entity_id
_entity_poly.type
_entity_poly.pdbx_seq_one_letter_code
_entity_poly.pdbx_strand_id
1 'polypeptide(L)'
;MMKFFARLINGTATEIWHDGGLGISPADVHVPELAAQFIPCPSDTLPGASYDGKTWTNPEIDIAPEPQLIPVVITDVQGDEDGF
;
A
#
# COMPACT_ATOMS: atom_id res chain seq x y z
N MET A 1 -14.17 -8.87 15.24
CA MET A 1 -13.57 -7.61 14.77
C MET A 1 -12.11 -7.91 14.48
N MET A 2 -11.64 -7.61 13.26
CA MET A 2 -10.24 -7.86 12.88
C MET A 2 -9.30 -7.01 13.73
N LYS A 3 -8.17 -7.60 14.12
CA LYS A 3 -7.09 -6.95 14.83
C LYS A 3 -5.95 -6.68 13.85
N PHE A 4 -5.41 -5.47 13.91
CA PHE A 4 -4.30 -5.04 13.09
C PHE A 4 -3.09 -4.79 13.99
N PHE A 5 -1.93 -5.20 13.49
CA PHE A 5 -0.65 -5.03 14.16
C PHE A 5 0.36 -4.48 13.17
N ALA A 6 1.22 -3.59 13.64
CA ALA A 6 2.28 -3.02 12.84
C ALA A 6 3.63 -3.39 13.46
N ARG A 7 4.55 -3.88 12.62
CA ARG A 7 5.94 -4.09 13.01
C ARG A 7 6.66 -2.75 12.96
N LEU A 8 7.10 -2.27 14.12
CA LEU A 8 7.82 -1.01 14.23
C LEU A 8 9.33 -1.22 14.21
N ILE A 9 10.02 -0.54 13.30
CA ILE A 9 11.47 -0.42 13.26
C ILE A 9 11.81 1.06 13.25
N ASN A 10 12.57 1.52 14.25
CA ASN A 10 12.93 2.94 14.42
C ASN A 10 11.72 3.91 14.39
N GLY A 11 10.56 3.48 14.90
CA GLY A 11 9.34 4.30 14.94
C GLY A 11 8.53 4.29 13.64
N THR A 12 8.92 3.52 12.63
CA THR A 12 8.19 3.38 11.36
C THR A 12 7.62 1.97 11.22
N ALA A 13 6.37 1.87 10.77
CA ALA A 13 5.72 0.62 10.42
C ALA A 13 6.31 0.08 9.13
N THR A 14 7.09 -0.99 9.21
CA THR A 14 7.65 -1.65 8.03
C THR A 14 6.75 -2.76 7.49
N GLU A 15 5.86 -3.28 8.34
CA GLU A 15 4.92 -4.35 7.99
C GLU A 15 3.60 -4.13 8.73
N ILE A 16 2.50 -4.33 8.02
CA ILE A 16 1.15 -4.34 8.60
C ILE A 16 0.62 -5.78 8.47
N TRP A 17 0.26 -6.35 9.60
CA TRP A 17 -0.27 -7.70 9.73
C TRP A 17 -1.66 -7.67 10.37
N HIS A 18 -2.52 -8.61 10.00
CA HIS A 18 -3.85 -8.73 10.58
C HIS A 18 -4.22 -10.18 10.84
N ASP A 19 -5.08 -10.40 11.83
CA ASP A 19 -5.44 -11.75 12.29
C ASP A 19 -6.39 -12.50 11.34
N GLY A 20 -6.88 -11.86 10.27
CA GLY A 20 -7.82 -12.49 9.34
C GLY A 20 -9.21 -12.76 9.96
N GLY A 21 -9.49 -12.24 11.16
CA GLY A 21 -10.68 -12.57 11.94
C GLY A 21 -10.57 -13.88 12.74
N LEU A 22 -9.39 -14.48 12.81
CA LEU A 22 -9.13 -15.73 13.53
C LEU A 22 -8.90 -15.54 15.04
N GLY A 23 -8.82 -14.30 15.52
CA GLY A 23 -8.61 -13.96 16.92
C GLY A 23 -7.17 -14.12 17.42
N ILE A 24 -6.23 -14.39 16.52
CA ILE A 24 -4.81 -14.62 16.81
C ILE A 24 -4.00 -13.31 16.91
N SER A 25 -2.82 -13.40 17.48
CA SER A 25 -1.85 -12.33 17.65
C SER A 25 -0.49 -12.70 17.02
N PRO A 26 0.42 -11.73 16.83
CA PRO A 26 1.76 -12.00 16.30
C PRO A 26 2.53 -13.07 17.10
N ALA A 27 2.29 -13.18 18.41
CA ALA A 27 2.93 -14.17 19.28
C ALA A 27 2.50 -15.62 18.97
N ASP A 28 1.37 -15.82 18.30
CA ASP A 28 0.85 -17.14 17.93
C ASP A 28 1.51 -17.69 16.65
N VAL A 29 2.12 -16.82 15.83
CA VAL A 29 2.61 -17.17 14.48
C VAL A 29 4.07 -16.81 14.22
N HIS A 30 4.67 -15.95 15.06
CA HIS A 30 6.07 -15.53 14.93
C HIS A 30 6.92 -15.96 16.13
N VAL A 31 8.23 -16.05 15.93
CA VAL A 31 9.20 -16.25 17.01
C VAL A 31 9.19 -15.06 17.98
N PRO A 32 9.53 -15.25 19.28
CA PRO A 32 9.36 -14.22 20.32
C PRO A 32 10.02 -12.87 20.00
N GLU A 33 11.25 -12.89 19.47
CA GLU A 33 11.99 -11.67 19.12
C GLU A 33 11.32 -10.87 17.99
N LEU A 34 10.65 -11.56 17.07
CA LEU A 34 9.92 -10.93 15.98
C LEU A 34 8.55 -10.45 16.46
N ALA A 35 7.82 -11.28 17.22
CA ALA A 35 6.51 -10.94 17.77
C ALA A 35 6.56 -9.69 18.67
N ALA A 36 7.65 -9.50 19.43
CA ALA A 36 7.85 -8.33 20.28
C ALA A 36 7.97 -6.99 19.51
N GLN A 37 8.24 -7.04 18.20
CA GLN A 37 8.32 -5.85 17.35
C GLN A 37 6.96 -5.38 16.84
N PHE A 38 5.90 -6.17 17.04
CA PHE A 38 4.55 -5.82 16.63
C PHE A 38 3.79 -5.12 17.75
N ILE A 39 3.12 -4.01 17.41
CA ILE A 39 2.19 -3.33 18.29
C ILE A 39 0.81 -3.22 17.64
N PRO A 40 -0.28 -3.15 18.42
CA PRO A 40 -1.61 -2.90 17.88
C PRO A 40 -1.68 -1.57 17.11
N CYS A 41 -2.35 -1.55 15.96
CA CYS A 41 -2.54 -0.36 15.16
C CYS A 41 -3.99 -0.22 14.64
N PRO A 42 -4.43 0.99 14.24
CA PRO A 42 -5.68 1.20 13.51
C PRO A 42 -5.72 0.42 12.18
N SER A 43 -6.91 0.06 11.73
CA SER A 43 -7.13 -0.67 10.47
C SER A 43 -6.71 0.10 9.21
N ASP A 44 -6.67 1.42 9.30
CA ASP A 44 -6.28 2.34 8.24
C ASP A 44 -4.77 2.65 8.23
N THR A 45 -3.97 2.00 9.09
CA THR A 45 -2.52 2.16 9.11
C THR A 45 -1.88 1.56 7.86
N LEU A 46 -1.03 2.33 7.19
CA LEU A 46 -0.32 1.90 5.99
C LEU A 46 1.14 1.54 6.29
N PRO A 47 1.77 0.69 5.46
CA PRO A 47 3.22 0.55 5.47
C PRO A 47 3.90 1.91 5.26
N GLY A 48 4.94 2.19 6.04
CA GLY A 48 5.62 3.50 6.08
C GLY A 48 5.00 4.49 7.08
N ALA A 49 3.90 4.14 7.76
CA ALA A 49 3.33 5.00 8.79
C ALA A 49 4.32 5.18 9.95
N SER A 50 4.38 6.40 10.49
CA SER A 50 5.18 6.73 11.68
C SER A 50 4.32 6.66 12.94
N TYR A 51 4.91 6.21 14.05
CA TYR A 51 4.27 6.15 15.36
C TYR A 51 5.09 6.92 16.40
N ASP A 52 4.49 7.96 17.00
CA ASP A 52 5.15 8.79 18.02
C ASP A 52 5.03 8.27 19.46
N GLY A 53 4.44 7.09 19.65
CA GLY A 53 4.12 6.55 20.97
C GLY A 53 2.66 6.80 21.37
N LYS A 54 1.94 7.67 20.65
CA LYS A 54 0.52 7.95 20.86
C LYS A 54 -0.29 7.97 19.56
N THR A 55 0.26 8.51 18.47
CA THR A 55 -0.49 8.70 17.23
C THR A 55 0.20 8.05 16.03
N TRP A 56 -0.62 7.52 15.12
CA TRP A 56 -0.21 6.97 13.83
C TRP A 56 -0.35 8.04 12.76
N THR A 57 0.70 8.24 11.97
CA THR A 57 0.69 9.16 10.83
C THR A 57 1.08 8.39 9.57
N ASN A 58 0.12 8.21 8.67
CA ASN A 58 0.36 7.55 7.39
C ASN A 58 1.24 8.41 6.47
N PRO A 59 2.05 7.78 5.60
CA PRO A 59 2.83 8.52 4.60
C PRO A 59 1.90 9.16 3.58
N GLU A 60 2.32 10.29 3.01
CA GLU A 60 1.68 10.87 1.84
C GLU A 60 1.87 9.93 0.64
N ILE A 61 0.78 9.50 0.03
CA ILE A 61 0.84 8.73 -1.21
C ILE A 61 0.85 9.73 -2.37
N ASP A 62 2.00 9.91 -3.01
CA ASP A 62 2.11 10.62 -4.28
C ASP A 62 1.50 9.72 -5.37
N ILE A 63 0.24 9.97 -5.72
CA ILE A 63 -0.43 9.28 -6.81
C ILE A 63 0.13 9.88 -8.09
N ALA A 64 1.01 9.15 -8.78
CA ALA A 64 1.48 9.57 -10.10
C ALA A 64 0.25 9.87 -11.00
N PRO A 65 0.25 10.97 -11.78
CA PRO A 65 -0.89 11.32 -12.61
C PRO A 65 -1.19 10.18 -13.59
N GLU A 66 -2.48 9.88 -13.77
CA GLU A 66 -2.94 8.85 -14.70
C GLU A 66 -2.35 9.10 -16.10
N PRO A 67 -1.81 8.06 -16.78
CA PRO A 67 -1.27 8.24 -18.12
C PRO A 67 -2.38 8.73 -19.04
N GLN A 68 -2.23 9.94 -19.57
CA GLN A 68 -3.18 10.47 -20.55
C GLN A 68 -3.07 9.66 -21.84
N LEU A 69 -4.16 8.98 -22.21
CA LEU A 69 -4.28 8.33 -23.51
C LEU A 69 -4.31 9.42 -24.59
N ILE A 70 -3.17 9.68 -25.23
CA ILE A 70 -3.13 10.49 -26.45
C ILE A 70 -3.88 9.72 -27.56
N PRO A 71 -4.98 10.26 -28.11
CA PRO A 71 -5.63 9.63 -29.25
C PRO A 71 -4.69 9.69 -30.44
N VAL A 72 -4.18 8.53 -30.86
CA VAL A 72 -3.44 8.43 -32.12
C VAL A 72 -4.48 8.59 -33.24
N VAL A 73 -4.53 9.78 -33.85
CA VAL A 73 -5.27 9.96 -35.09
C VAL A 73 -4.43 9.31 -36.18
N ILE A 74 -4.79 8.09 -36.54
CA ILE A 74 -4.30 7.46 -37.77
C ILE A 74 -5.06 8.17 -38.89
N THR A 75 -4.44 9.15 -39.54
CA THR A 75 -4.94 9.63 -40.83
C THR A 75 -4.72 8.50 -41.82
N ASP A 76 -5.80 7.80 -42.17
CA ASP A 76 -5.85 6.95 -43.35
C ASP A 76 -5.39 7.82 -44.55
N VAL A 77 -4.22 7.51 -45.09
CA VAL A 77 -3.80 8.10 -46.36
C VAL A 77 -4.66 7.41 -47.42
N GLN A 78 -5.81 8.01 -47.69
CA GLN A 78 -6.69 7.58 -48.75
C GLN A 78 -5.92 7.82 -50.05
N GLY A 79 -5.36 6.75 -50.62
CA GLY A 79 -4.69 6.78 -51.91
C GLY A 79 -5.68 7.21 -52.99
N ASP A 80 -5.56 8.46 -53.41
CA ASP A 80 -6.15 8.98 -54.63
C ASP A 80 -5.28 8.49 -55.79
N GLU A 81 -5.61 7.32 -56.35
CA GLU A 81 -5.06 6.87 -57.63
C GLU A 81 -6.13 7.10 -58.69
N ASP A 82 -6.29 8.36 -59.10
CA ASP A 82 -7.02 8.75 -60.30
C ASP A 82 -6.01 9.30 -61.34
N GLY A 83 -5.89 8.59 -62.47
CA GLY A 83 -5.52 9.15 -63.77
C GLY A 83 -4.03 9.19 -64.17
N PHE A 84 -3.62 8.26 -65.05
CA PHE A 84 -3.36 8.56 -66.49
C PHE A 84 -3.20 7.29 -67.33
#